data_AF-A0A6J1KRH4-F1
#
_entry.id   AF-A0A6J1KRH4-F1
#
_cell.length_a   1.000
_cell.length_b   1.000
_cell.length_c   1.000
_cell.angle_alpha   90.00
_cell.angle_beta   90.00
_cell.angle_gamma   90.00
#
_symmetry.space_group_name_H-M   'P 1'
#
loop_
_entity.id
_entity.type
_entity.pdbx_description
1 polymer ?
#
loop_
_entity_poly.entity_id
_entity_poly.type
_entity_poly.pdbx_seq_one_letter_code
_entity_poly.pdbx_strand_id
1 'polypeptide(L)'
;MSVRSTQIVPPSKSSLRTPVSIPPIEPPSNRNSDRRFTPDIGQVNSKDAGDQREASALRDELDMLQEENENLLEKLRLAEDKREEVEARARMLEKQVATLGEGVSLEAKLLSRKEAALRQREAALKAAKPTKDSRNEEIAALRSEIENLKDESSAATEQLREAESEAKALRVMTQRMILTQEEMEEVVLKRCWLARYWGLAVQYGICADIAISKHEYWSSLAPLPFEVVISAGQKAKEEPEGRNDQDRSKLIQDLNDLSGEGNIESMLSVEMGLRELTSLKVEDATVLALAQHRRPSLVHQSDSKASADPKFSEAFELSEAEAEDVLFKEAWLTYFWRRAKAYGVDEDVADERLQFWISRSGQPPTSHDAVDVERGLVELRKLGIEQQLWEASRKEIDQSSAFSLSSHKSAKELDTLS
;
A
#
# COMPACT_ATOMS: atom_id res chain seq x y z
N MET A 1 -54.16 15.58 -0.94
CA MET A 1 -54.72 16.51 -1.96
C MET A 1 -54.94 15.67 -3.22
N SER A 2 -56.15 15.24 -3.61
CA SER A 2 -57.32 16.02 -4.07
C SER A 2 -56.87 17.09 -5.09
N VAL A 3 -57.32 17.15 -6.35
CA VAL A 3 -58.60 16.71 -6.94
C VAL A 3 -58.49 16.69 -8.48
N ARG A 4 -59.25 15.76 -9.10
CA ARG A 4 -60.11 15.84 -10.32
C ARG A 4 -59.65 16.63 -11.56
N SER A 5 -59.65 16.01 -12.76
CA SER A 5 -60.79 15.55 -13.61
C SER A 5 -61.49 16.65 -14.40
N THR A 6 -61.58 16.41 -15.70
CA THR A 6 -62.81 16.33 -16.52
C THR A 6 -62.46 15.40 -17.71
N GLN A 7 -63.02 14.19 -17.89
CA GLN A 7 -64.42 13.80 -18.15
C GLN A 7 -64.86 14.33 -19.53
N ILE A 8 -65.43 13.55 -20.47
CA ILE A 8 -66.76 12.91 -20.50
C ILE A 8 -66.75 12.00 -21.76
N VAL A 9 -66.79 10.67 -21.66
CA VAL A 9 -67.97 9.75 -21.54
C VAL A 9 -68.66 9.47 -22.90
N PRO A 10 -69.10 8.21 -23.12
CA PRO A 10 -69.58 7.64 -24.39
C PRO A 10 -71.14 7.73 -24.42
N PRO A 11 -72.01 6.87 -25.03
CA PRO A 11 -72.03 5.41 -24.85
C PRO A 11 -72.72 4.53 -25.96
N SER A 12 -72.52 3.22 -25.81
CA SER A 12 -73.53 2.16 -25.85
C SER A 12 -74.47 1.89 -27.05
N LYS A 13 -74.35 0.62 -27.48
CA LYS A 13 -75.39 -0.43 -27.53
C LYS A 13 -76.26 -0.59 -28.79
N SER A 14 -76.35 -1.89 -29.10
CA SER A 14 -77.45 -2.65 -29.68
C SER A 14 -77.76 -2.43 -31.16
N SER A 15 -77.81 -3.52 -31.93
CA SER A 15 -79.10 -4.19 -32.14
C SER A 15 -78.94 -5.54 -32.84
N LEU A 16 -79.55 -6.56 -32.23
CA LEU A 16 -80.01 -7.77 -32.88
C LEU A 16 -81.04 -7.39 -33.96
N ARG A 17 -80.94 -7.98 -35.15
CA ARG A 17 -82.05 -8.02 -36.11
C ARG A 17 -82.04 -9.32 -36.89
N THR A 18 -82.61 -10.37 -36.31
CA THR A 18 -83.43 -11.35 -37.04
C THR A 18 -84.77 -10.70 -37.41
N PRO A 19 -85.65 -11.28 -38.24
CA PRO A 19 -85.49 -12.14 -39.42
C PRO A 19 -86.18 -11.50 -40.66
N VAL A 20 -85.91 -11.98 -41.89
CA VAL A 20 -86.90 -11.91 -42.97
C VAL A 20 -86.90 -13.23 -43.72
N SER A 21 -88.07 -13.85 -43.66
CA SER A 21 -88.49 -15.07 -44.35
C SER A 21 -89.50 -14.65 -45.43
N ILE A 22 -89.52 -15.41 -46.55
CA ILE A 22 -90.63 -15.59 -47.51
C ILE A 22 -90.76 -14.48 -48.60
N PRO A 23 -91.12 -14.78 -49.87
CA PRO A 23 -91.81 -15.98 -50.38
C PRO A 23 -91.19 -16.72 -51.59
N PRO A 24 -91.78 -17.87 -51.96
CA PRO A 24 -91.50 -18.63 -53.17
C PRO A 24 -92.11 -17.95 -54.40
N ILE A 25 -91.53 -18.20 -55.57
CA ILE A 25 -92.25 -18.05 -56.84
C ILE A 25 -92.66 -19.46 -57.27
N GLU A 26 -93.88 -19.82 -56.86
CA GLU A 26 -94.71 -20.80 -57.55
C GLU A 26 -95.36 -20.14 -58.80
N PRO A 27 -95.82 -20.95 -59.78
CA PRO A 27 -96.20 -20.51 -61.13
C PRO A 27 -97.66 -20.04 -61.21
N PRO A 28 -98.08 -19.48 -62.36
CA PRO A 28 -99.40 -19.80 -62.93
C PRO A 28 -99.28 -20.15 -64.42
N SER A 29 -99.76 -21.30 -64.90
CA SER A 29 -101.14 -21.81 -64.93
C SER A 29 -102.04 -21.14 -65.98
N ASN A 30 -102.36 -21.96 -66.99
CA ASN A 30 -103.65 -22.10 -67.68
C ASN A 30 -104.33 -20.90 -68.36
N ARG A 31 -104.59 -21.09 -69.66
CA ARG A 31 -105.95 -21.19 -70.22
C ARG A 31 -105.87 -21.90 -71.59
N ASN A 32 -106.16 -23.19 -71.64
CA ASN A 32 -107.46 -23.76 -72.04
C ASN A 32 -108.04 -23.15 -73.33
N SER A 33 -108.02 -23.92 -74.41
CA SER A 33 -109.22 -24.13 -75.22
C SER A 33 -109.08 -25.37 -76.11
N ASP A 34 -109.72 -26.45 -75.69
CA ASP A 34 -110.29 -27.44 -76.61
C ASP A 34 -111.11 -26.72 -77.70
N ARG A 35 -111.10 -27.26 -78.93
CA ARG A 35 -112.32 -27.58 -79.67
C ARG A 35 -112.00 -28.23 -81.02
N ARG A 36 -112.48 -29.47 -81.16
CA ARG A 36 -112.83 -30.14 -82.44
C ARG A 36 -113.66 -29.19 -83.32
N PHE A 37 -113.57 -29.34 -84.64
CA PHE A 37 -114.70 -29.67 -85.53
C PHE A 37 -114.23 -29.78 -87.00
N THR A 38 -114.61 -30.88 -87.65
CA THR A 38 -114.86 -31.03 -89.09
C THR A 38 -116.10 -30.19 -89.48
N PRO A 39 -116.26 -29.73 -90.74
CA PRO A 39 -116.94 -30.49 -91.82
C PRO A 39 -116.28 -30.24 -93.22
N ASP A 40 -116.22 -31.18 -94.16
CA ASP A 40 -117.24 -31.71 -95.11
C ASP A 40 -117.90 -30.70 -96.07
N ILE A 41 -117.99 -31.17 -97.34
CA ILE A 41 -118.78 -30.71 -98.51
C ILE A 41 -118.17 -29.68 -99.48
N GLY A 42 -118.03 -30.11 -100.75
CA GLY A 42 -118.59 -29.33 -101.87
C GLY A 42 -117.70 -28.96 -103.06
N GLN A 43 -117.46 -29.94 -103.95
CA GLN A 43 -117.62 -29.89 -105.42
C GLN A 43 -117.78 -28.50 -106.13
N VAL A 44 -117.03 -28.26 -107.23
CA VAL A 44 -117.49 -27.88 -108.59
C VAL A 44 -116.35 -27.29 -109.44
N ASN A 45 -116.18 -27.84 -110.65
CA ASN A 45 -115.31 -27.37 -111.75
C ASN A 45 -115.53 -25.89 -112.13
N SER A 46 -114.49 -25.18 -112.58
CA SER A 46 -114.39 -24.67 -113.97
C SER A 46 -113.22 -23.69 -114.22
N LYS A 47 -112.29 -24.14 -115.09
CA LYS A 47 -111.79 -23.43 -116.28
C LYS A 47 -110.76 -22.29 -116.14
N ASP A 48 -109.51 -22.72 -116.13
CA ASP A 48 -108.43 -22.44 -117.12
C ASP A 48 -108.45 -21.11 -117.90
N ALA A 49 -107.55 -20.18 -117.53
CA ALA A 49 -106.41 -19.75 -118.36
C ALA A 49 -105.78 -18.43 -117.80
N GLY A 50 -104.76 -18.56 -116.92
CA GLY A 50 -103.99 -17.42 -116.38
C GLY A 50 -102.75 -17.80 -115.54
N ASP A 51 -102.80 -18.94 -114.84
CA ASP A 51 -101.87 -19.30 -113.74
C ASP A 51 -100.48 -19.83 -114.13
N GLN A 52 -100.14 -19.99 -115.42
CA GLN A 52 -98.86 -20.61 -115.79
C GLN A 52 -97.62 -19.72 -115.57
N ARG A 53 -97.80 -18.41 -115.34
CA ARG A 53 -96.67 -17.48 -115.14
C ARG A 53 -96.22 -17.36 -113.66
N GLU A 54 -97.13 -17.57 -112.70
CA GLU A 54 -96.83 -17.45 -111.26
C GLU A 54 -96.19 -18.74 -110.68
N ALA A 55 -96.55 -19.92 -111.19
CA ALA A 55 -95.99 -21.19 -110.73
C ALA A 55 -94.49 -21.38 -111.08
N SER A 56 -93.97 -20.67 -112.10
CA SER A 56 -92.55 -20.70 -112.45
C SER A 56 -91.72 -19.79 -111.53
N ALA A 57 -92.22 -18.60 -111.21
CA ALA A 57 -91.53 -17.67 -110.31
C ALA A 57 -91.39 -18.22 -108.87
N LEU A 58 -92.42 -18.94 -108.38
CA LEU A 58 -92.40 -19.59 -107.07
C LEU A 58 -91.46 -20.80 -106.99
N ARG A 59 -91.13 -21.45 -108.11
CA ARG A 59 -90.14 -22.54 -108.15
C ARG A 59 -88.71 -22.00 -108.07
N ASP A 60 -88.43 -20.93 -108.78
CA ASP A 60 -87.12 -20.25 -108.71
C ASP A 60 -86.86 -19.71 -107.29
N GLU A 61 -87.88 -19.19 -106.58
CA GLU A 61 -87.75 -18.80 -105.17
C GLU A 61 -87.49 -20.00 -104.23
N LEU A 62 -88.11 -21.15 -104.49
CA LEU A 62 -87.89 -22.37 -103.69
C LEU A 62 -86.47 -22.91 -103.86
N ASP A 63 -85.95 -22.88 -105.08
CA ASP A 63 -84.57 -23.28 -105.37
C ASP A 63 -83.56 -22.31 -104.73
N MET A 64 -83.80 -20.99 -104.79
CA MET A 64 -82.98 -20.02 -104.07
C MET A 64 -83.04 -20.20 -102.56
N LEU A 65 -84.23 -20.46 -102.00
CA LEU A 65 -84.39 -20.70 -100.56
C LEU A 65 -83.76 -22.01 -100.11
N GLN A 66 -83.73 -23.05 -100.96
CA GLN A 66 -83.00 -24.28 -100.69
C GLN A 66 -81.49 -24.04 -100.69
N GLU A 67 -80.97 -23.29 -101.67
CA GLU A 67 -79.56 -22.91 -101.70
C GLU A 67 -79.18 -22.05 -100.48
N GLU A 68 -80.03 -21.12 -100.06
CA GLU A 68 -79.85 -20.34 -98.83
C GLU A 68 -79.92 -21.21 -97.56
N ASN A 69 -80.79 -22.21 -97.51
CA ASN A 69 -80.86 -23.15 -96.39
C ASN A 69 -79.60 -24.00 -96.29
N GLU A 70 -79.10 -24.50 -97.42
CA GLU A 70 -77.84 -25.25 -97.48
C GLU A 70 -76.66 -24.35 -97.06
N ASN A 71 -76.63 -23.09 -97.50
CA ASN A 71 -75.63 -22.11 -97.09
C ASN A 71 -75.69 -21.81 -95.57
N LEU A 72 -76.89 -21.73 -94.99
CA LEU A 72 -77.08 -21.52 -93.55
C LEU A 72 -76.65 -22.74 -92.73
N LEU A 73 -76.94 -23.95 -93.20
CA LEU A 73 -76.50 -25.19 -92.55
C LEU A 73 -74.97 -25.32 -92.56
N GLU A 74 -74.32 -24.94 -93.67
CA GLU A 74 -72.85 -24.94 -93.75
C GLU A 74 -72.23 -23.89 -92.81
N LYS A 75 -72.81 -22.68 -92.73
CA LYS A 75 -72.39 -21.64 -91.78
C LYS A 75 -72.58 -22.07 -90.31
N LEU A 76 -73.68 -22.77 -90.02
CA LEU A 76 -73.95 -23.31 -88.68
C LEU A 76 -72.87 -24.32 -88.28
N ARG A 77 -72.56 -25.26 -89.17
CA ARG A 77 -71.52 -26.27 -88.94
C ARG A 77 -70.15 -25.62 -88.72
N LEU A 78 -69.79 -24.63 -89.54
CA LEU A 78 -68.52 -23.91 -89.40
C LEU A 78 -68.45 -23.07 -88.11
N ALA A 79 -69.59 -22.60 -87.60
CA ALA A 79 -69.68 -21.92 -86.31
C ALA A 79 -69.59 -22.91 -85.13
N GLU A 80 -70.16 -24.11 -85.27
CA GLU A 80 -70.03 -25.20 -84.29
C GLU A 80 -68.57 -25.68 -84.18
N ASP A 81 -67.91 -25.92 -85.32
CA ASP A 81 -66.49 -26.30 -85.36
C ASP A 81 -65.62 -25.22 -84.68
N LYS A 82 -65.88 -23.94 -84.97
CA LYS A 82 -65.21 -22.82 -84.29
C LYS A 82 -65.52 -22.75 -82.79
N ARG A 83 -66.75 -23.08 -82.38
CA ARG A 83 -67.13 -23.13 -80.95
C ARG A 83 -66.36 -24.23 -80.24
N GLU A 84 -66.26 -25.41 -80.83
CA GLU A 84 -65.51 -26.53 -80.28
C GLU A 84 -64.01 -26.20 -80.18
N GLU A 85 -63.41 -25.56 -81.19
CA GLU A 85 -62.01 -25.11 -81.13
C GLU A 85 -61.77 -24.09 -80.00
N VAL A 86 -62.67 -23.12 -79.83
CA VAL A 86 -62.56 -22.11 -78.76
C VAL A 86 -62.77 -22.75 -77.38
N GLU A 87 -63.71 -23.69 -77.27
CA GLU A 87 -63.94 -24.44 -76.03
C GLU A 87 -62.73 -25.32 -75.66
N ALA A 88 -62.12 -25.99 -76.63
CA ALA A 88 -60.89 -26.76 -76.42
C ALA A 88 -59.73 -25.87 -75.95
N ARG A 89 -59.58 -24.68 -76.55
CA ARG A 89 -58.59 -23.67 -76.11
C ARG A 89 -58.87 -23.16 -74.70
N ALA A 90 -60.14 -22.91 -74.36
CA ALA A 90 -60.53 -22.49 -73.01
C ALA A 90 -60.19 -23.55 -71.96
N ARG A 91 -60.49 -24.83 -72.24
CA ARG A 91 -60.11 -25.94 -71.35
C ARG A 91 -58.60 -26.10 -71.20
N MET A 92 -57.83 -25.83 -72.26
CA MET A 92 -56.37 -25.86 -72.19
C MET A 92 -55.81 -24.75 -71.30
N LEU A 93 -56.35 -23.53 -71.39
CA LEU A 93 -55.98 -22.40 -70.53
C LEU A 93 -56.37 -22.62 -69.07
N GLU A 94 -57.56 -23.18 -68.80
CA GLU A 94 -57.99 -23.50 -67.45
C GLU A 94 -57.04 -24.50 -66.76
N LYS A 95 -56.55 -25.50 -67.50
CA LYS A 95 -55.51 -26.41 -67.00
C LYS A 95 -54.20 -25.69 -66.70
N GLN A 96 -53.78 -24.73 -67.51
CA GLN A 96 -52.56 -23.94 -67.25
C GLN A 96 -52.73 -23.02 -66.03
N VAL A 97 -53.92 -22.43 -65.84
CA VAL A 97 -54.22 -21.61 -64.66
C VAL A 97 -54.22 -22.46 -63.39
N ALA A 98 -54.76 -23.68 -63.46
CA ALA A 98 -54.73 -24.62 -62.34
C ALA A 98 -53.28 -25.01 -61.96
N THR A 99 -52.43 -25.35 -62.93
CA THR A 99 -51.01 -25.70 -62.65
C THR A 99 -50.20 -24.52 -62.12
N LEU A 100 -50.46 -23.29 -62.60
CA LEU A 100 -49.86 -22.08 -62.04
C LEU A 100 -50.34 -21.80 -60.61
N GLY A 101 -51.63 -22.03 -60.33
CA GLY A 101 -52.21 -21.88 -58.99
C GLY A 101 -51.60 -22.82 -57.95
N GLU A 102 -51.26 -24.05 -58.34
CA GLU A 102 -50.51 -24.99 -57.49
C GLU A 102 -49.10 -24.49 -57.18
N GLY A 103 -48.38 -23.93 -58.16
CA GLY A 103 -47.05 -23.34 -57.98
C GLY A 103 -47.05 -22.18 -56.98
N VAL A 104 -48.00 -21.26 -57.11
CA VAL A 104 -48.16 -20.11 -56.18
C VAL A 104 -48.50 -20.58 -54.75
N SER A 105 -49.35 -21.61 -54.62
CA SER A 105 -49.71 -22.21 -53.33
C SER A 105 -48.51 -22.87 -52.63
N LEU A 106 -47.64 -23.54 -53.39
CA LEU A 106 -46.40 -24.12 -52.85
C LEU A 106 -45.42 -23.04 -52.40
N GLU A 107 -45.26 -21.95 -53.15
CA GLU A 107 -44.39 -20.82 -52.79
C GLU A 107 -44.84 -20.14 -51.49
N ALA A 108 -46.14 -19.90 -51.33
CA ALA A 108 -46.71 -19.32 -50.11
C ALA A 108 -46.45 -20.18 -48.86
N LYS A 109 -46.57 -21.51 -48.96
CA LYS A 109 -46.24 -22.44 -47.87
C LYS A 109 -44.75 -22.42 -47.53
N LEU A 110 -43.89 -22.31 -48.53
CA LEU A 110 -42.43 -22.26 -48.35
C LEU A 110 -42.02 -20.95 -47.66
N LEU A 111 -42.60 -19.82 -48.05
CA LEU A 111 -42.43 -18.52 -47.40
C LEU A 111 -42.89 -18.54 -45.94
N SER A 112 -44.09 -19.06 -45.67
CA SER A 112 -44.61 -19.17 -44.30
C SER A 112 -43.69 -20.02 -43.40
N ARG A 113 -43.16 -21.14 -43.92
CA ARG A 113 -42.17 -21.96 -43.21
C ARG A 113 -40.85 -21.22 -42.95
N LYS A 114 -40.34 -20.47 -43.94
CA LYS A 114 -39.13 -19.66 -43.78
C LYS A 114 -39.32 -18.54 -42.75
N GLU A 115 -40.47 -17.88 -42.76
CA GLU A 115 -40.82 -16.84 -41.81
C GLU A 115 -40.95 -17.40 -40.38
N ALA A 116 -41.57 -18.56 -40.22
CA ALA A 116 -41.63 -19.26 -38.94
C ALA A 116 -40.24 -19.66 -38.42
N ALA A 117 -39.37 -20.18 -39.30
CA ALA A 117 -37.99 -20.52 -38.94
C ALA A 117 -37.16 -19.29 -38.57
N LEU A 118 -37.37 -18.15 -39.23
CA LEU A 118 -36.74 -16.89 -38.87
C LEU A 118 -37.21 -16.39 -37.51
N ARG A 119 -38.52 -16.38 -37.24
CA ARG A 119 -39.06 -16.00 -35.92
C ARG A 119 -38.54 -16.91 -34.82
N GLN A 120 -38.41 -18.21 -35.07
CA GLN A 120 -37.83 -19.15 -34.12
C GLN A 120 -36.34 -18.86 -33.87
N ARG A 121 -35.57 -18.55 -34.92
CA ARG A 121 -34.15 -18.13 -34.78
C ARG A 121 -34.00 -16.81 -34.03
N GLU A 122 -34.87 -15.83 -34.27
CA GLU A 122 -34.88 -14.55 -33.55
C GLU A 122 -35.23 -14.73 -32.07
N ALA A 123 -36.23 -15.56 -31.77
CA ALA A 123 -36.58 -15.89 -30.39
C ALA A 123 -35.44 -16.64 -29.67
N ALA A 124 -34.81 -17.61 -30.36
CA ALA A 124 -33.65 -18.32 -29.84
C ALA A 124 -32.46 -17.37 -29.61
N LEU A 125 -32.18 -16.43 -30.51
CA LEU A 125 -31.14 -15.40 -30.34
C LEU A 125 -31.44 -14.44 -29.19
N LYS A 126 -32.72 -14.10 -28.96
CA LYS A 126 -33.13 -13.22 -27.86
C LYS A 126 -33.06 -13.93 -26.51
N ALA A 127 -33.37 -15.22 -26.45
CA ALA A 127 -33.23 -16.07 -25.26
C ALA A 127 -31.77 -16.47 -24.98
N ALA A 128 -30.97 -16.69 -26.03
CA ALA A 128 -29.55 -17.01 -25.95
C ALA A 128 -28.65 -15.78 -25.83
N LYS A 129 -29.19 -14.56 -25.95
CA LYS A 129 -28.56 -13.36 -25.39
C LYS A 129 -28.57 -13.61 -23.88
N PRO A 130 -27.44 -14.06 -23.28
CA PRO A 130 -27.43 -14.21 -21.84
C PRO A 130 -27.70 -12.83 -21.24
N THR A 131 -28.09 -12.78 -19.96
CA THR A 131 -28.21 -11.57 -19.15
C THR A 131 -26.86 -10.84 -19.12
N LYS A 132 -26.50 -10.19 -20.23
CA LYS A 132 -25.24 -9.51 -20.47
C LYS A 132 -25.06 -8.43 -19.42
N ASP A 133 -26.17 -7.89 -18.95
CA ASP A 133 -26.26 -6.95 -17.85
C ASP A 133 -25.81 -7.59 -16.53
N SER A 134 -26.33 -8.76 -16.15
CA SER A 134 -25.87 -9.50 -14.95
C SER A 134 -24.40 -9.92 -15.03
N ARG A 135 -23.92 -10.38 -16.20
CA ARG A 135 -22.49 -10.70 -16.37
C ARG A 135 -21.60 -9.47 -16.31
N ASN A 136 -22.07 -8.33 -16.82
CA ASN A 136 -21.35 -7.06 -16.74
C ASN A 136 -21.34 -6.50 -15.31
N GLU A 137 -22.42 -6.70 -14.55
CA GLU A 137 -22.49 -6.36 -13.11
C GLU A 137 -21.52 -7.21 -12.30
N GLU A 138 -21.42 -8.52 -12.55
CA GLU A 138 -20.40 -9.38 -11.93
C GLU A 138 -18.97 -8.94 -12.28
N ILE A 139 -18.71 -8.59 -13.55
CA ILE A 139 -17.40 -8.08 -13.98
C ILE A 139 -17.09 -6.73 -13.32
N ALA A 140 -18.09 -5.85 -13.15
CA ALA A 140 -17.93 -4.58 -12.47
C ALA A 140 -17.65 -4.77 -10.97
N ALA A 141 -18.38 -5.68 -10.31
CA ALA A 141 -18.15 -6.06 -8.92
C ALA A 141 -16.74 -6.63 -8.71
N LEU A 142 -16.30 -7.56 -9.58
CA LEU A 142 -14.95 -8.12 -9.52
C LEU A 142 -13.86 -7.05 -9.74
N ARG A 143 -14.07 -6.08 -10.63
CA ARG A 143 -13.13 -4.96 -10.82
C ARG A 143 -13.04 -4.06 -9.60
N SER A 144 -14.19 -3.75 -8.99
CA SER A 144 -14.22 -2.98 -7.75
C SER A 144 -13.50 -3.71 -6.62
N GLU A 145 -13.72 -5.01 -6.50
CA GLU A 145 -13.03 -5.84 -5.50
C GLU A 145 -11.52 -5.89 -5.74
N ILE A 146 -11.07 -6.00 -7.00
CA ILE A 146 -9.65 -5.96 -7.34
C ILE A 146 -9.03 -4.61 -6.96
N GLU A 147 -9.70 -3.49 -7.22
CA GLU A 147 -9.17 -2.17 -6.85
C GLU A 147 -9.12 -2.02 -5.33
N ASN A 148 -10.17 -2.45 -4.61
CA ASN A 148 -10.18 -2.46 -3.15
C ASN A 148 -9.03 -3.30 -2.58
N LEU A 149 -8.84 -4.54 -3.08
CA LEU A 149 -7.75 -5.43 -2.65
C LEU A 149 -6.37 -4.85 -2.96
N LYS A 150 -6.24 -4.10 -4.05
CA LYS A 150 -5.00 -3.42 -4.43
C LYS A 150 -4.73 -2.23 -3.50
N ASP A 151 -5.74 -1.43 -3.18
CA ASP A 151 -5.65 -0.33 -2.22
C ASP A 151 -5.31 -0.88 -0.82
N GLU A 152 -5.99 -1.94 -0.38
CA GLU A 152 -5.69 -2.66 0.87
C GLU A 152 -4.27 -3.24 0.88
N SER A 153 -3.83 -3.84 -0.23
CA SER A 153 -2.45 -4.33 -0.36
C SER A 153 -1.45 -3.18 -0.28
N SER A 154 -1.72 -2.04 -0.91
CA SER A 154 -0.85 -0.86 -0.84
C SER A 154 -0.78 -0.31 0.59
N ALA A 155 -1.92 -0.20 1.27
CA ALA A 155 -2.01 0.23 2.66
C ALA A 155 -1.26 -0.73 3.60
N ALA A 156 -1.40 -2.05 3.39
CA ALA A 156 -0.68 -3.06 4.15
C ALA A 156 0.84 -2.96 3.94
N THR A 157 1.30 -2.70 2.71
CA THR A 157 2.74 -2.49 2.43
C THR A 157 3.29 -1.21 3.06
N GLU A 158 2.48 -0.15 3.12
CA GLU A 158 2.86 1.10 3.78
C GLU A 158 2.94 0.91 5.30
N GLN A 159 1.94 0.27 5.91
CA GLN A 159 1.97 -0.09 7.33
C GLN A 159 3.16 -0.98 7.71
N LEU A 160 3.49 -1.96 6.86
CA LEU A 160 4.66 -2.81 7.09
C LEU A 160 5.96 -1.99 7.05
N ARG A 161 6.07 -1.05 6.10
CA ARG A 161 7.22 -0.16 5.99
C ARG A 161 7.34 0.77 7.21
N GLU A 162 6.23 1.31 7.69
CA GLU A 162 6.18 2.14 8.89
C GLU A 162 6.61 1.33 10.12
N ALA A 163 5.99 0.17 10.36
CA ALA A 163 6.34 -0.73 11.45
C ALA A 163 7.81 -1.19 11.39
N GLU A 164 8.35 -1.46 10.19
CA GLU A 164 9.78 -1.76 10.01
C GLU A 164 10.67 -0.57 10.40
N SER A 165 10.26 0.66 10.07
CA SER A 165 11.01 1.87 10.42
C SER A 165 10.98 2.13 11.92
N GLU A 166 9.84 1.91 12.58
CA GLU A 166 9.70 1.99 14.04
C GLU A 166 10.52 0.90 14.74
N ALA A 167 10.44 -0.34 14.27
CA ALA A 167 11.23 -1.45 14.82
C ALA A 167 12.75 -1.24 14.65
N LYS A 168 13.17 -0.52 13.60
CA LYS A 168 14.58 -0.11 13.43
C LYS A 168 14.93 1.01 14.40
N ALA A 169 14.09 2.03 14.55
CA ALA A 169 14.29 3.13 15.50
C ALA A 169 14.37 2.61 16.96
N LEU A 170 13.48 1.69 17.34
CA LEU A 170 13.50 1.05 18.65
C LEU A 170 14.79 0.25 18.88
N ARG A 171 15.26 -0.51 17.88
CA ARG A 171 16.55 -1.22 17.98
C ARG A 171 17.73 -0.28 18.20
N VAL A 172 17.79 0.84 17.47
CA VAL A 172 18.83 1.87 17.67
C VAL A 172 18.71 2.47 19.07
N MET A 173 17.50 2.76 19.54
CA MET A 173 17.28 3.28 20.89
C MET A 173 17.75 2.28 21.96
N THR A 174 17.41 1.00 21.85
CA THR A 174 17.88 -0.05 22.76
C THR A 174 19.40 -0.19 22.75
N GLN A 175 20.04 -0.11 21.57
CA GLN A 175 21.51 -0.16 21.49
C GLN A 175 22.17 1.06 22.16
N ARG A 176 21.58 2.25 22.06
CA ARG A 176 22.04 3.45 22.77
C ARG A 176 21.89 3.37 24.29
N MET A 177 20.97 2.55 24.80
CA MET A 177 20.81 2.33 26.24
C MET A 177 21.91 1.45 26.85
N ILE A 178 22.65 0.72 26.02
CA ILE A 178 23.77 -0.12 26.45
C ILE A 178 25.05 0.71 26.35
N LEU A 179 25.87 0.67 27.40
CA LEU A 179 27.17 1.33 27.41
C LEU A 179 28.19 0.54 26.60
N THR A 180 29.03 1.23 25.84
CA THR A 180 30.20 0.62 25.22
C THR A 180 31.23 0.25 26.28
N GLN A 181 32.23 -0.55 25.89
CA GLN A 181 33.28 -0.98 26.81
C GLN A 181 34.04 0.21 27.41
N GLU A 182 34.33 1.23 26.62
CA GLU A 182 35.03 2.40 27.11
C GLU A 182 34.14 3.33 27.95
N GLU A 183 32.85 3.42 27.63
CA GLU A 183 31.90 4.13 28.48
C GLU A 183 31.78 3.43 29.84
N MET A 184 31.87 2.09 29.88
CA MET A 184 31.96 1.34 31.13
C MET A 184 33.24 1.65 31.90
N GLU A 185 34.39 1.71 31.22
CA GLU A 185 35.67 2.11 31.84
C GLU A 185 35.52 3.50 32.50
N GLU A 186 34.90 4.44 31.80
CA GLU A 186 34.65 5.79 32.31
C GLU A 186 33.71 5.80 33.53
N VAL A 187 32.62 5.02 33.51
CA VAL A 187 31.73 4.87 34.68
C VAL A 187 32.51 4.40 35.90
N VAL A 188 33.38 3.39 35.74
CA VAL A 188 34.20 2.85 36.82
C VAL A 188 35.17 3.91 37.35
N LEU A 189 35.85 4.65 36.47
CA LEU A 189 36.75 5.73 36.88
C LEU A 189 35.99 6.81 37.65
N LYS A 190 34.82 7.24 37.17
CA LYS A 190 33.96 8.24 37.84
C LYS A 190 33.49 7.77 39.21
N ARG A 191 33.16 6.48 39.37
CA ARG A 191 32.88 5.87 40.70
C ARG A 191 34.10 5.92 41.62
N CYS A 192 35.29 5.63 41.09
CA CYS A 192 36.53 5.70 41.87
C CYS A 192 36.81 7.12 42.36
N TRP A 193 36.61 8.13 41.49
CA TRP A 193 36.69 9.53 41.87
C TRP A 193 35.73 9.85 43.01
N LEU A 194 34.44 9.53 42.86
CA LEU A 194 33.44 9.73 43.90
C LEU A 194 33.79 9.04 45.22
N ALA A 195 34.16 7.76 45.18
CA ALA A 195 34.53 6.98 46.36
C ALA A 195 35.73 7.60 47.09
N ARG A 196 36.77 8.00 46.35
CA ARG A 196 37.97 8.64 46.90
C ARG A 196 37.64 9.98 47.57
N TYR A 197 36.99 10.90 46.86
CA TYR A 197 36.75 12.24 47.41
C TYR A 197 35.75 12.25 48.56
N TRP A 198 34.71 11.40 48.51
CA TRP A 198 33.85 11.23 49.69
C TRP A 198 34.60 10.57 50.85
N GLY A 199 35.54 9.66 50.60
CA GLY A 199 36.42 9.09 51.63
C GLY A 199 37.33 10.14 52.28
N LEU A 200 37.97 10.99 51.47
CA LEU A 200 38.75 12.12 51.97
C LEU A 200 37.87 13.12 52.73
N ALA A 201 36.63 13.34 52.27
CA ALA A 201 35.67 14.19 52.97
C ALA A 201 35.36 13.66 54.38
N VAL A 202 35.17 12.35 54.54
CA VAL A 202 35.02 11.71 55.85
C VAL A 202 36.27 11.94 56.72
N GLN A 203 37.46 11.70 56.18
CA GLN A 203 38.72 11.83 56.91
C GLN A 203 38.96 13.26 57.42
N TYR A 204 38.64 14.27 56.61
CA TYR A 204 38.85 15.68 56.94
C TYR A 204 37.61 16.39 57.51
N GLY A 205 36.51 15.67 57.73
CA GLY A 205 35.28 16.24 58.30
C GLY A 205 34.53 17.22 57.38
N ILE A 206 34.68 17.09 56.06
CA ILE A 206 33.99 17.89 55.04
C ILE A 206 32.59 17.29 54.84
N CYS A 207 31.53 18.11 54.89
CA CYS A 207 30.15 17.65 54.73
C CYS A 207 29.82 16.44 55.62
N ALA A 208 30.21 16.50 56.90
CA ALA A 208 30.19 15.37 57.84
C ALA A 208 28.81 14.72 58.04
N ASP A 209 27.73 15.44 57.75
CA ASP A 209 26.34 14.98 57.81
C ASP A 209 25.99 13.95 56.72
N ILE A 210 26.68 14.00 55.57
CA ILE A 210 26.39 13.12 54.42
C ILE A 210 27.61 12.33 53.93
N ALA A 211 28.84 12.75 54.26
CA ALA A 211 30.05 12.17 53.69
C ALA A 211 30.18 10.66 53.97
N ILE A 212 29.77 10.20 55.16
CA ILE A 212 29.83 8.78 55.53
C ILE A 212 28.94 7.95 54.61
N SER A 213 27.66 8.30 54.50
CA SER A 213 26.71 7.53 53.69
C SER A 213 27.05 7.57 52.20
N LYS A 214 27.56 8.71 51.71
CA LYS A 214 28.05 8.83 50.32
C LYS A 214 29.30 7.98 50.09
N HIS A 215 30.26 8.01 51.00
CA HIS A 215 31.47 7.20 50.90
C HIS A 215 31.15 5.70 50.93
N GLU A 216 30.27 5.25 51.83
CA GLU A 216 29.82 3.86 51.89
C GLU A 216 29.19 3.40 50.58
N TYR A 217 28.28 4.22 50.03
CA TYR A 217 27.63 3.90 48.76
C TYR A 217 28.64 3.81 47.60
N TRP A 218 29.46 4.83 47.38
CA TRP A 218 30.38 4.85 46.23
C TRP A 218 31.52 3.84 46.38
N SER A 219 32.00 3.58 47.61
CA SER A 219 33.04 2.57 47.86
C SER A 219 32.52 1.15 47.71
N SER A 220 31.22 0.91 47.92
CA SER A 220 30.62 -0.40 47.59
C SER A 220 30.68 -0.71 46.09
N LEU A 221 30.68 0.32 45.24
CA LEU A 221 30.76 0.21 43.78
C LEU A 221 32.20 0.26 43.26
N ALA A 222 33.10 0.90 44.00
CA ALA A 222 34.51 1.06 43.68
C ALA A 222 35.38 0.86 44.94
N PRO A 223 35.65 -0.40 45.34
CA PRO A 223 36.33 -0.70 46.61
C PRO A 223 37.84 -0.39 46.60
N LEU A 224 38.46 -0.30 45.43
CA LEU A 224 39.89 -0.01 45.24
C LEU A 224 40.08 1.19 44.30
N PRO A 225 39.62 2.40 44.69
CA PRO A 225 39.53 3.53 43.79
C PRO A 225 40.90 4.00 43.30
N PHE A 226 41.91 3.96 44.17
CA PHE A 226 43.25 4.42 43.84
C PHE A 226 43.92 3.47 42.85
N GLU A 227 43.93 2.18 43.14
CA GLU A 227 44.57 1.14 42.34
C GLU A 227 43.98 1.06 40.93
N VAL A 228 42.65 1.19 40.81
CA VAL A 228 41.95 1.16 39.52
C VAL A 228 42.35 2.36 38.65
N VAL A 229 42.35 3.58 39.20
CA VAL A 229 42.69 4.79 38.45
C VAL A 229 44.16 4.81 38.07
N ILE A 230 45.07 4.44 38.98
CA ILE A 230 46.50 4.34 38.69
C ILE A 230 46.76 3.28 37.61
N SER A 231 46.11 2.12 37.69
CA SER A 231 46.23 1.07 36.68
C SER A 231 45.71 1.53 35.32
N ALA A 232 44.60 2.28 35.28
CA ALA A 232 44.06 2.84 34.05
C ALA A 232 45.02 3.88 33.43
N GLY A 233 45.60 4.77 34.24
CA GLY A 233 46.62 5.73 33.79
C GLY A 233 47.90 5.06 33.29
N GLN A 234 48.37 4.01 33.96
CA GLN A 234 49.55 3.24 33.54
C GLN A 234 49.28 2.44 32.26
N LYS A 235 48.13 1.77 32.16
CA LYS A 235 47.72 1.06 30.95
C LYS A 235 47.59 2.03 29.79
N ALA A 236 47.00 3.20 30.04
CA ALA A 236 46.97 4.26 29.07
C ALA A 236 48.42 4.50 28.64
N LYS A 237 49.33 4.87 29.55
CA LYS A 237 50.75 5.19 29.24
C LYS A 237 51.42 4.18 28.29
N GLU A 238 51.20 2.90 28.54
CA GLU A 238 51.85 1.79 27.82
C GLU A 238 51.18 1.39 26.50
N GLU A 239 49.96 1.87 26.19
CA GLU A 239 49.27 1.47 24.95
C GLU A 239 50.02 1.94 23.69
N PRO A 240 50.49 1.02 22.82
CA PRO A 240 50.95 1.38 21.49
C PRO A 240 49.75 1.74 20.61
N GLU A 241 49.95 2.69 19.69
CA GLU A 241 48.95 3.12 18.71
C GLU A 241 48.45 1.88 17.91
N GLY A 242 47.19 1.45 18.15
CA GLY A 242 46.51 0.42 17.36
C GLY A 242 46.36 -0.99 17.94
N ARG A 243 46.30 -1.19 19.27
CA ARG A 243 46.08 -2.54 19.85
C ARG A 243 44.59 -2.94 19.88
N ASN A 244 44.29 -4.14 19.38
CA ASN A 244 42.94 -4.74 19.26
C ASN A 244 42.11 -4.78 20.57
N ASP A 245 40.81 -4.51 20.45
CA ASP A 245 39.74 -4.62 21.47
C ASP A 245 39.71 -5.92 22.29
N GLN A 246 40.31 -7.00 21.78
CA GLN A 246 40.23 -8.34 22.37
C GLN A 246 41.01 -8.49 23.69
N ASP A 247 42.16 -7.83 23.83
CA ASP A 247 42.94 -7.84 25.09
C ASP A 247 42.32 -6.89 26.13
N ARG A 248 41.63 -5.83 25.67
CA ARG A 248 40.81 -4.93 26.50
C ARG A 248 39.63 -5.67 27.11
N SER A 249 38.96 -6.51 26.32
CA SER A 249 37.76 -7.26 26.74
C SER A 249 38.02 -8.29 27.86
N LYS A 250 39.17 -8.98 27.87
CA LYS A 250 39.47 -10.03 28.88
C LYS A 250 39.72 -9.50 30.29
N LEU A 251 40.45 -8.39 30.42
CA LEU A 251 40.78 -7.78 31.72
C LEU A 251 39.56 -7.15 32.39
N ILE A 252 38.54 -6.83 31.59
CA ILE A 252 37.33 -6.13 32.04
C ILE A 252 36.18 -7.10 32.25
N GLN A 253 36.19 -8.29 31.66
CA GLN A 253 35.27 -9.36 32.08
C GLN A 253 35.42 -9.64 33.59
N ASP A 254 36.65 -9.60 34.11
CA ASP A 254 36.96 -9.73 35.54
C ASP A 254 36.57 -8.51 36.40
N LEU A 255 36.45 -7.30 35.81
CA LEU A 255 36.01 -6.06 36.49
C LEU A 255 34.48 -5.83 36.39
N ASN A 256 33.86 -6.27 35.30
CA ASN A 256 32.42 -6.20 35.01
C ASN A 256 31.62 -7.08 35.99
N ASP A 257 32.19 -8.21 36.41
CA ASP A 257 31.58 -9.11 37.40
C ASP A 257 31.51 -8.49 38.82
N LEU A 258 32.18 -7.36 39.07
CA LEU A 258 32.29 -6.74 40.40
C LEU A 258 31.48 -5.45 40.59
N SER A 259 30.97 -4.78 39.54
CA SER A 259 30.39 -3.42 39.68
C SER A 259 29.04 -3.17 39.00
N GLY A 260 28.47 -4.16 38.29
CA GLY A 260 27.05 -4.22 37.89
C GLY A 260 26.35 -2.91 37.47
N GLU A 261 26.36 -2.60 36.16
CA GLU A 261 25.20 -2.18 35.35
C GLU A 261 25.66 -1.63 33.99
N GLY A 262 25.55 -2.49 32.97
CA GLY A 262 25.86 -2.25 31.55
C GLY A 262 25.06 -1.15 30.83
N ASN A 263 24.29 -0.36 31.56
CA ASN A 263 23.23 0.49 31.03
C ASN A 263 23.54 1.99 31.20
N ILE A 264 22.82 2.83 30.47
CA ILE A 264 22.95 4.28 30.56
C ILE A 264 22.61 4.85 31.95
N GLU A 265 21.82 4.14 32.76
CA GLU A 265 21.43 4.57 34.11
C GLU A 265 22.62 4.62 35.06
N SER A 266 23.58 3.70 34.91
CA SER A 266 24.82 3.70 35.68
C SER A 266 25.67 4.94 35.37
N MET A 267 25.78 5.32 34.10
CA MET A 267 26.43 6.57 33.66
C MET A 267 25.70 7.80 34.22
N LEU A 268 24.37 7.86 34.11
CA LEU A 268 23.59 8.99 34.65
C LEU A 268 23.74 9.12 36.18
N SER A 269 23.81 7.99 36.89
CA SER A 269 23.97 7.97 38.35
C SER A 269 25.33 8.54 38.77
N VAL A 270 26.43 8.17 38.09
CA VAL A 270 27.76 8.73 38.39
C VAL A 270 27.85 10.20 38.02
N GLU A 271 27.24 10.61 36.91
CA GLU A 271 27.15 12.02 36.50
C GLU A 271 26.39 12.87 37.52
N MET A 272 25.30 12.33 38.07
CA MET A 272 24.58 12.98 39.16
C MET A 272 25.43 13.08 40.43
N GLY A 273 26.17 12.02 40.77
CA GLY A 273 27.09 12.01 41.90
C GLY A 273 28.20 13.06 41.76
N LEU A 274 28.83 13.17 40.59
CA LEU A 274 29.88 14.16 40.33
C LEU A 274 29.35 15.59 40.36
N ARG A 275 28.13 15.82 39.83
CA ARG A 275 27.46 17.11 39.94
C ARG A 275 27.17 17.48 41.40
N GLU A 276 26.75 16.53 42.22
CA GLU A 276 26.55 16.75 43.65
C GLU A 276 27.87 17.09 44.37
N LEU A 277 28.92 16.30 44.13
CA LEU A 277 30.28 16.53 44.66
C LEU A 277 30.79 17.94 44.32
N THR A 278 30.61 18.35 43.07
CA THR A 278 30.96 19.69 42.57
C THR A 278 30.09 20.78 43.20
N SER A 279 28.78 20.58 43.28
CA SER A 279 27.83 21.55 43.86
C SER A 279 28.14 21.84 45.33
N LEU A 280 28.61 20.83 46.06
CA LEU A 280 29.01 20.93 47.46
C LEU A 280 30.47 21.37 47.64
N LYS A 281 31.22 21.51 46.54
CA LYS A 281 32.64 21.90 46.52
C LYS A 281 33.52 20.99 47.38
N VAL A 282 33.21 19.70 47.41
CA VAL A 282 33.95 18.73 48.22
C VAL A 282 35.40 18.66 47.74
N GLU A 283 35.63 18.62 46.43
CA GLU A 283 36.98 18.62 45.83
C GLU A 283 37.81 19.84 46.27
N ASP A 284 37.27 21.05 46.12
CA ASP A 284 37.93 22.30 46.52
C ASP A 284 38.28 22.28 48.03
N ALA A 285 37.34 21.82 48.86
CA ALA A 285 37.54 21.72 50.30
C ALA A 285 38.60 20.66 50.66
N THR A 286 38.65 19.54 49.94
CA THR A 286 39.67 18.50 50.10
C THR A 286 41.05 19.02 49.74
N VAL A 287 41.21 19.72 48.61
CA VAL A 287 42.49 20.33 48.22
C VAL A 287 42.97 21.31 49.29
N LEU A 288 42.06 22.15 49.82
CA LEU A 288 42.39 23.06 50.92
C LEU A 288 42.78 22.32 52.21
N ALA A 289 42.07 21.24 52.56
CA ALA A 289 42.38 20.44 53.74
C ALA A 289 43.76 19.76 53.62
N LEU A 290 44.06 19.15 52.47
CA LEU A 290 45.37 18.55 52.19
C LEU A 290 46.50 19.58 52.34
N ALA A 291 46.34 20.76 51.75
CA ALA A 291 47.31 21.85 51.86
C ALA A 291 47.44 22.40 53.30
N GLN A 292 46.38 22.34 54.11
CA GLN A 292 46.43 22.74 55.53
C GLN A 292 47.17 21.70 56.38
N HIS A 293 46.94 20.40 56.15
CA HIS A 293 47.62 19.30 56.86
C HIS A 293 49.12 19.21 56.59
N ARG A 294 49.59 19.92 55.56
CA ARG A 294 51.01 20.16 55.28
C ARG A 294 51.71 21.09 56.29
N ARG A 295 50.97 22.04 56.90
CA ARG A 295 51.53 23.10 57.77
C ARG A 295 51.84 22.68 59.21
N PRO A 296 51.09 21.78 59.87
CA PRO A 296 51.39 21.30 61.23
C PRO A 296 52.77 20.65 61.38
N SER A 297 53.26 20.00 60.32
CA SER A 297 54.56 19.32 60.27
C SER A 297 55.77 20.27 60.39
N LEU A 298 55.58 21.55 60.07
CA LEU A 298 56.63 22.57 60.11
C LEU A 298 56.84 23.14 61.52
N VAL A 299 55.80 23.12 62.37
CA VAL A 299 55.82 23.74 63.71
C VAL A 299 56.52 22.88 64.76
N HIS A 300 56.72 21.58 64.51
CA HIS A 300 57.46 20.68 65.42
C HIS A 300 58.96 20.57 65.13
N GLN A 301 59.50 21.29 64.13
CA GLN A 301 60.95 21.32 63.85
C GLN A 301 61.66 22.59 64.35
N SER A 302 60.99 23.47 65.09
CA SER A 302 61.59 24.74 65.56
C SER A 302 62.24 24.68 66.95
N ASP A 303 62.63 23.50 67.44
CA ASP A 303 63.38 23.35 68.71
C ASP A 303 64.74 22.66 68.53
N SER A 304 65.42 22.90 67.40
CA SER A 304 66.84 22.55 67.26
C SER A 304 67.60 23.69 66.59
N LYS A 305 68.44 24.35 67.40
CA LYS A 305 69.42 25.35 66.97
C LYS A 305 70.24 24.83 65.79
N ALA A 306 69.98 25.34 64.59
CA ALA A 306 70.93 25.31 63.48
C ALA A 306 70.91 26.66 62.77
N SER A 307 72.11 27.15 62.48
CA SER A 307 72.43 28.48 62.01
C SER A 307 71.75 28.84 60.69
N ALA A 308 71.31 30.10 60.61
CA ALA A 308 70.79 30.74 59.42
C ALA A 308 71.77 30.68 58.24
N ASP A 309 71.28 30.19 57.10
CA ASP A 309 71.79 30.50 55.77
C ASP A 309 70.57 30.76 54.85
N PRO A 310 70.34 31.99 54.34
CA PRO A 310 69.08 32.39 53.71
C PRO A 310 69.04 32.06 52.20
N LYS A 311 69.50 30.88 51.82
CA LYS A 311 69.47 30.36 50.44
C LYS A 311 69.24 28.85 50.42
N PHE A 312 68.16 28.40 51.04
CA PHE A 312 67.62 27.07 50.76
C PHE A 312 66.23 27.24 50.21
N SER A 313 66.08 26.89 48.93
CA SER A 313 64.81 26.58 48.31
C SER A 313 64.01 25.72 49.28
N GLU A 314 62.97 26.31 49.87
CA GLU A 314 61.91 25.59 50.56
C GLU A 314 61.16 24.83 49.47
N ALA A 315 61.78 23.73 48.99
CA ALA A 315 61.12 22.76 48.16
C ALA A 315 59.98 22.26 49.02
N PHE A 316 58.81 22.76 48.69
CA PHE A 316 57.59 22.48 49.39
C PHE A 316 57.31 20.97 49.25
N GLU A 317 57.77 20.15 50.21
CA GLU A 317 57.51 18.72 50.24
C GLU A 317 56.01 18.48 50.46
N LEU A 318 55.40 17.68 49.57
CA LEU A 318 54.00 17.29 49.64
C LEU A 318 53.79 16.31 50.82
N SER A 319 52.63 16.37 51.46
CA SER A 319 52.24 15.27 52.37
C SER A 319 51.98 13.99 51.58
N GLU A 320 52.04 12.81 52.22
CA GLU A 320 51.75 11.53 51.54
C GLU A 320 50.36 11.52 50.90
N ALA A 321 49.34 11.99 51.61
CA ALA A 321 47.98 12.10 51.09
C ALA A 321 47.85 13.07 49.90
N GLU A 322 48.62 14.17 49.91
CA GLU A 322 48.68 15.12 48.81
C GLU A 322 49.43 14.55 47.60
N ALA A 323 50.53 13.83 47.84
CA ALA A 323 51.27 13.13 46.80
C ALA A 323 50.41 12.05 46.11
N GLU A 324 49.66 11.26 46.87
CA GLU A 324 48.69 10.31 46.32
C GLU A 324 47.60 11.00 45.49
N ASP A 325 47.09 12.15 45.96
CA ASP A 325 46.08 12.92 45.23
C ASP A 325 46.62 13.45 43.89
N VAL A 326 47.88 13.92 43.86
CA VAL A 326 48.55 14.32 42.63
C VAL A 326 48.67 13.15 41.66
N LEU A 327 49.16 11.99 42.12
CA LEU A 327 49.30 10.79 41.27
C LEU A 327 47.96 10.30 40.73
N PHE A 328 46.91 10.35 41.57
CA PHE A 328 45.56 9.98 41.17
C PHE A 328 45.03 10.89 40.05
N LYS A 329 45.24 12.20 40.15
CA LYS A 329 44.84 13.19 39.13
C LYS A 329 45.70 13.10 37.86
N GLU A 330 47.00 12.86 38.00
CA GLU A 330 47.89 12.64 36.85
C GLU A 330 47.46 11.41 36.05
N ALA A 331 47.13 10.30 36.72
CA ALA A 331 46.62 9.10 36.08
C ALA A 331 45.28 9.34 35.36
N TRP A 332 44.37 10.08 36.00
CA TRP A 332 43.11 10.52 35.38
C TRP A 332 43.35 11.31 34.09
N LEU A 333 44.19 12.34 34.14
CA LEU A 333 44.53 13.18 33.00
C LEU A 333 45.18 12.34 31.89
N THR A 334 46.13 11.47 32.23
CA THR A 334 46.80 10.58 31.27
C THR A 334 45.81 9.67 30.55
N TYR A 335 44.80 9.14 31.25
CA TYR A 335 43.77 8.31 30.66
C TYR A 335 42.91 9.09 29.66
N PHE A 336 42.34 10.23 30.08
CA PHE A 336 41.43 11.00 29.23
C PHE A 336 42.13 11.64 28.03
N TRP A 337 43.35 12.15 28.18
CA TRP A 337 44.11 12.69 27.05
C TRP A 337 44.50 11.62 26.04
N ARG A 338 44.79 10.40 26.50
CA ARG A 338 44.99 9.27 25.57
C ARG A 338 43.74 8.91 24.83
N ARG A 339 42.60 8.85 25.53
CA ARG A 339 41.32 8.55 24.90
C ARG A 339 40.95 9.63 23.88
N ALA A 340 41.17 10.91 24.22
CA ALA A 340 40.97 12.03 23.29
C ALA A 340 41.83 11.85 22.02
N LYS A 341 43.12 11.55 22.18
CA LYS A 341 44.01 11.25 21.05
C LYS A 341 43.50 10.07 20.20
N ALA A 342 43.07 8.96 20.82
CA ALA A 342 42.58 7.78 20.12
C ALA A 342 41.32 8.05 19.27
N TYR A 343 40.43 8.93 19.74
CA TYR A 343 39.22 9.34 19.03
C TYR A 343 39.42 10.54 18.09
N GLY A 344 40.63 11.08 17.98
CA GLY A 344 40.90 12.30 17.20
C GLY A 344 40.19 13.55 17.74
N VAL A 345 39.90 13.58 19.04
CA VAL A 345 39.29 14.73 19.74
C VAL A 345 40.40 15.69 20.13
N ASP A 346 40.35 16.91 19.58
CA ASP A 346 41.38 17.95 19.79
C ASP A 346 42.81 17.38 19.65
N GLU A 347 43.07 16.62 18.56
CA GLU A 347 44.24 15.73 18.39
C GLU A 347 45.58 16.39 18.73
N ASP A 348 45.85 17.59 18.21
CA ASP A 348 47.10 18.33 18.47
C ASP A 348 47.29 18.64 19.97
N VAL A 349 46.20 19.05 20.65
CA VAL A 349 46.20 19.36 22.07
C VAL A 349 46.30 18.07 22.89
N ALA A 350 45.55 17.05 22.50
CA ALA A 350 45.54 15.77 23.18
C ALA A 350 46.92 15.10 23.13
N ASP A 351 47.61 15.13 22.00
CA ASP A 351 48.97 14.59 21.88
C ASP A 351 49.98 15.40 22.72
N GLU A 352 49.95 16.74 22.64
CA GLU A 352 50.83 17.59 23.47
C GLU A 352 50.66 17.31 24.97
N ARG A 353 49.41 17.26 25.45
CA ARG A 353 49.11 17.02 26.86
C ARG A 353 49.41 15.59 27.27
N LEU A 354 49.16 14.63 26.39
CA LEU A 354 49.52 13.26 26.66
C LEU A 354 51.03 13.09 26.82
N GLN A 355 51.84 13.66 25.91
CA GLN A 355 53.30 13.62 26.02
C GLN A 355 53.79 14.32 27.29
N PHE A 356 53.19 15.45 27.65
CA PHE A 356 53.51 16.16 28.89
C PHE A 356 53.36 15.25 30.13
N TRP A 357 52.22 14.59 30.30
CA TRP A 357 51.99 13.71 31.46
C TRP A 357 52.85 12.46 31.43
N ILE A 358 53.05 11.83 30.26
CA ILE A 358 53.95 10.68 30.12
C ILE A 358 55.38 11.05 30.52
N SER A 359 55.87 12.24 30.14
CA SER A 359 57.24 12.66 30.43
C SER A 359 57.56 12.82 31.92
N ARG A 360 56.53 13.06 32.74
CA ARG A 360 56.65 13.26 34.20
C ARG A 360 56.42 11.97 35.00
N SER A 361 55.66 11.05 34.44
CA SER A 361 55.32 9.80 35.10
C SER A 361 56.56 8.98 35.52
N GLY A 362 56.61 8.60 36.80
CA GLY A 362 57.69 7.80 37.41
C GLY A 362 58.68 8.60 38.26
N GLN A 363 58.55 9.92 38.32
CA GLN A 363 59.21 10.76 39.33
C GLN A 363 58.29 10.94 40.55
N PRO A 364 58.84 11.15 41.76
CA PRO A 364 58.02 11.50 42.91
C PRO A 364 57.34 12.87 42.67
N PRO A 365 56.04 13.01 43.00
CA PRO A 365 55.30 14.24 42.73
C PRO A 365 55.86 15.41 43.54
N THR A 366 55.91 16.58 42.90
CA THR A 366 56.41 17.83 43.47
C THR A 366 55.28 18.82 43.71
N SER A 367 55.56 19.88 44.48
CA SER A 367 54.61 21.00 44.65
C SER A 367 54.20 21.68 43.35
N HIS A 368 55.01 21.61 42.30
CA HIS A 368 54.61 22.12 40.99
C HIS A 368 53.62 21.18 40.31
N ASP A 369 53.80 19.87 40.45
CA ASP A 369 52.85 18.87 39.92
C ASP A 369 51.47 19.03 40.55
N ALA A 370 51.38 19.37 41.85
CA ALA A 370 50.11 19.70 42.50
C ALA A 370 49.36 20.86 41.83
N VAL A 371 50.07 21.89 41.36
CA VAL A 371 49.45 23.01 40.62
C VAL A 371 49.12 22.61 39.18
N ASP A 372 49.98 21.83 38.56
CA ASP A 372 49.82 21.42 37.16
C ASP A 372 48.64 20.47 36.98
N VAL A 373 48.39 19.53 37.92
CA VAL A 373 47.22 18.64 37.84
C VAL A 373 45.91 19.41 37.97
N GLU A 374 45.83 20.42 38.85
CA GLU A 374 44.64 21.28 38.96
C GLU A 374 44.40 22.05 37.65
N ARG A 375 45.46 22.60 37.07
CA ARG A 375 45.38 23.28 35.78
C ARG A 375 44.91 22.34 34.67
N GLY A 376 45.45 21.13 34.64
CA GLY A 376 45.09 20.09 33.67
C GLY A 376 43.62 19.69 33.77
N LEU A 377 43.08 19.55 34.98
CA LEU A 377 41.66 19.23 35.19
C LEU A 377 40.75 20.38 34.74
N VAL A 378 41.11 21.63 35.06
CA VAL A 378 40.36 22.82 34.62
C VAL A 378 40.36 22.91 33.10
N GLU A 379 41.49 22.62 32.45
CA GLU A 379 41.60 22.62 31.00
C GLU A 379 40.76 21.53 30.34
N LEU A 380 40.88 20.28 30.83
CA LEU A 380 40.10 19.15 30.34
C LEU A 380 38.59 19.46 30.39
N ARG A 381 38.14 20.07 31.49
CA ARG A 381 36.74 20.53 31.65
C ARG A 381 36.40 21.69 30.72
N LYS A 382 37.29 22.67 30.55
CA LYS A 382 37.08 23.85 29.70
C LYS A 382 36.97 23.48 28.22
N LEU A 383 37.73 22.50 27.78
CA LEU A 383 37.68 21.96 26.41
C LEU A 383 36.52 20.97 26.23
N GLY A 384 35.84 20.58 27.31
CA GLY A 384 34.70 19.67 27.25
C GLY A 384 35.09 18.28 26.74
N ILE A 385 36.32 17.83 27.00
CA ILE A 385 36.88 16.59 26.43
C ILE A 385 35.99 15.38 26.72
N GLU A 386 35.48 15.24 27.95
CA GLU A 386 34.58 14.14 28.32
C GLU A 386 33.29 14.13 27.47
N GLN A 387 32.68 15.31 27.26
CA GLN A 387 31.49 15.43 26.42
C GLN A 387 31.81 15.09 24.96
N GLN A 388 32.92 15.60 24.43
CA GLN A 388 33.35 15.32 23.06
C GLN A 388 33.63 13.82 22.85
N LEU A 389 34.25 13.15 23.83
CA LEU A 389 34.48 11.71 23.84
C LEU A 389 33.18 10.91 23.87
N TRP A 390 32.21 11.32 24.70
CA TRP A 390 30.88 10.71 24.72
C TRP A 390 30.18 10.81 23.36
N GLU A 391 30.21 12.01 22.75
CA GLU A 391 29.64 12.24 21.42
C GLU A 391 30.37 11.42 20.34
N ALA A 392 31.70 11.31 20.41
CA ALA A 392 32.50 10.53 19.49
C ALA A 392 32.19 9.02 19.58
N SER A 393 32.13 8.46 20.79
CA SER A 393 31.74 7.06 21.07
C SER A 393 30.36 6.73 20.47
N ARG A 394 29.40 7.66 20.55
CA ARG A 394 28.02 7.42 20.10
C ARG A 394 27.80 7.65 18.60
N LYS A 395 28.70 8.34 17.90
CA LYS A 395 28.58 8.57 16.44
C LYS A 395 28.57 7.28 15.61
N GLU A 396 29.28 6.23 16.05
CA GLU A 396 29.33 4.95 15.31
C GLU A 396 28.00 4.18 15.36
N ILE A 397 27.27 4.29 16.47
CA ILE A 397 25.92 3.70 16.62
C ILE A 397 24.94 4.38 15.67
N ASP A 398 25.12 5.68 15.43
CA ASP A 398 24.29 6.46 14.53
C ASP A 398 24.60 6.17 13.06
N GLN A 399 25.88 5.98 12.71
CA GLN A 399 26.30 5.68 11.34
C GLN A 399 26.04 4.24 10.92
N SER A 400 26.20 3.26 11.81
CA SER A 400 25.83 1.85 11.54
C SER A 400 24.34 1.70 11.19
N SER A 401 23.49 2.57 11.74
CA SER A 401 22.08 2.68 11.34
C SER A 401 21.91 3.23 9.92
N ALA A 402 22.74 4.21 9.51
CA ALA A 402 22.73 4.82 8.18
C ALA A 402 23.28 3.90 7.07
N PHE A 403 24.33 3.12 7.36
CA PHE A 403 24.87 2.14 6.43
C PHE A 403 23.89 0.98 6.18
N SER A 404 23.16 0.55 7.23
CA SER A 404 22.06 -0.42 7.12
C SER A 404 20.91 0.09 6.22
N LEU A 405 20.68 1.41 6.17
CA LEU A 405 19.70 2.03 5.28
C LEU A 405 20.17 2.06 3.81
N SER A 406 21.48 2.14 3.58
CA SER A 406 22.06 2.16 2.23
C SER A 406 22.09 0.78 1.56
N SER A 407 22.44 -0.27 2.30
CA SER A 407 22.53 -1.64 1.79
C SER A 407 21.17 -2.23 1.41
N HIS A 408 20.11 -1.86 2.15
CA HIS A 408 18.74 -2.27 1.81
C HIS A 408 18.15 -1.49 0.63
N LYS A 409 18.62 -0.27 0.33
CA LYS A 409 18.24 0.46 -0.88
C LYS A 409 18.86 -0.18 -2.13
N SER A 410 20.15 -0.52 -2.08
CA SER A 410 20.83 -1.19 -3.20
C SER A 410 20.26 -2.57 -3.51
N ALA A 411 19.81 -3.32 -2.49
CA ALA A 411 19.16 -4.62 -2.71
C ALA A 411 17.78 -4.48 -3.40
N LYS A 412 17.00 -3.45 -3.05
CA LYS A 412 15.68 -3.20 -3.68
C LYS A 412 15.78 -2.66 -5.11
N GLU A 413 16.87 -1.98 -5.47
CA GLU A 413 17.12 -1.53 -6.85
C GLU A 413 17.58 -2.66 -7.78
N LEU A 414 18.20 -3.71 -7.24
CA LEU A 414 18.56 -4.91 -8.02
C LEU A 414 17.36 -5.83 -8.31
N ASP A 415 16.43 -5.94 -7.36
CA ASP A 415 15.21 -6.76 -7.52
C ASP A 415 14.12 -6.11 -8.40
N THR A 416 14.28 -4.84 -8.77
CA THR A 416 13.35 -4.14 -9.69
C THR A 416 13.82 -4.16 -11.15
N LEU A 417 14.95 -4.83 -11.44
CA LEU A 417 15.54 -4.95 -12.78
C LEU A 417 15.55 -6.39 -13.33
N SER A 418 14.89 -7.35 -12.69
CA SER A 418 14.60 -8.70 -13.22
C SER A 418 13.11 -8.93 -13.31
#